data_AF-A0A9C8LX36-F1
#
_entry.id   AF-A0A9C8LX36-F1
#
_cell.length_a   1.000
_cell.length_b   1.000
_cell.length_c   1.000
_cell.angle_alpha   90.00
_cell.angle_beta   90.00
_cell.angle_gamma   90.00
#
_symmetry.space_group_name_H-M   'P 1'
#
loop_
_entity.id
_entity.type
_entity.pdbx_description
1 polymer ?
#
loop_
_entity_poly.entity_id
_entity_poly.type
_entity_poly.pdbx_seq_one_letter_code
_entity_poly.pdbx_strand_id
1 'polypeptide(L)'
;MKKFLAIVLISAIVLVIILIGIKIAGKQSTAQKGDVEGEYLVPVISVEITERDIFQKTEYIGEIEPDKIINVFPKAPGKIIKNYCSEGDLVKKGKILSTIDRDVTGFQYKNLEVDSPATGFIVRVYADEGNSVSPQQPIFTLYEMDNVNITFLIPESDFVPGIRDKDLIVEVPTAELKRTDLKVSKIFPVLDPVTRSFKVQINVNNPEYNIKPGAYAKITVIFDKRLQVIAVHKDSIFEFKDKKFVYLIEDSAVRRQEIKTGIRDNLFLEVTEGLKAGDKIVFKGVYSVKDGDPVKIISEEKLEQ
;
A
#
# COMPACT_ATOMS: atom_id res chain seq x y z
N MET A 1 17.00 9.63 98.67
CA MET A 1 15.58 9.56 98.24
C MET A 1 15.31 10.16 96.85
N LYS A 2 15.92 11.28 96.45
CA LYS A 2 15.67 11.91 95.13
C LYS A 2 16.15 11.11 93.88
N LYS A 3 17.22 10.30 93.99
CA LYS A 3 17.70 9.45 92.87
C LYS A 3 16.87 8.16 92.65
N PHE A 4 16.18 7.67 93.68
CA PHE A 4 15.31 6.49 93.59
C PHE A 4 13.96 6.83 92.93
N LEU A 5 13.44 8.05 93.21
CA LEU A 5 12.21 8.54 92.58
C LEU A 5 12.37 8.82 91.06
N ALA A 6 13.56 9.23 90.63
CA ALA A 6 13.86 9.49 89.21
C ALA A 6 13.93 8.19 88.38
N ILE A 7 14.44 7.09 88.95
CA ILE A 7 14.53 5.80 88.27
C ILE A 7 13.15 5.15 88.12
N VAL A 8 12.25 5.36 89.08
CA VAL A 8 10.85 4.88 89.04
C VAL A 8 10.00 5.68 88.03
N LEU A 9 10.28 6.97 87.83
CA LEU A 9 9.61 7.80 86.81
C LEU A 9 10.10 7.49 85.38
N ILE A 10 11.39 7.21 85.20
CA ILE A 10 11.94 6.83 83.88
C ILE A 10 11.49 5.42 83.49
N SER A 11 11.39 4.47 84.43
CA SER A 11 10.87 3.12 84.13
C SER A 11 9.38 3.12 83.79
N ALA A 12 8.58 4.00 84.40
CA ALA A 12 7.16 4.18 84.07
C ALA A 12 6.95 4.78 82.66
N ILE A 13 7.80 5.73 82.24
CA ILE A 13 7.73 6.32 80.90
C ILE A 13 8.18 5.33 79.81
N VAL A 14 9.19 4.50 80.09
CA VAL A 14 9.63 3.43 79.18
C VAL A 14 8.57 2.35 79.03
N LEU A 15 7.84 1.99 80.10
CA LEU A 15 6.72 1.04 80.03
C LEU A 15 5.55 1.57 79.19
N VAL A 16 5.25 2.88 79.29
CA VAL A 16 4.18 3.52 78.50
C VAL A 16 4.56 3.60 77.01
N ILE A 17 5.83 3.85 76.68
CA ILE A 17 6.30 3.85 75.28
C ILE A 17 6.30 2.43 74.69
N ILE A 18 6.62 1.40 75.48
CA ILE A 18 6.52 -0.01 75.04
C ILE A 18 5.05 -0.43 74.83
N LEU A 19 4.12 0.03 75.68
CA LEU A 19 2.69 -0.24 75.51
C LEU A 19 2.07 0.50 74.30
N ILE A 20 2.55 1.70 73.97
CA ILE A 20 2.14 2.43 72.76
C ILE A 20 2.76 1.79 71.50
N GLY A 21 4.01 1.33 71.57
CA GLY A 21 4.67 0.59 70.50
C GLY A 21 3.97 -0.75 70.17
N ILE A 22 3.48 -1.46 71.18
CA ILE A 22 2.71 -2.71 70.99
C ILE A 22 1.32 -2.42 70.40
N LYS A 23 0.72 -1.25 70.66
CA LYS A 23 -0.56 -0.85 70.04
C LYS A 23 -0.43 -0.43 68.57
N ILE A 24 0.78 -0.09 68.12
CA ILE A 24 1.10 0.27 66.71
C ILE A 24 1.65 -0.94 65.92
N ALA A 25 2.32 -1.89 66.58
CA ALA A 25 2.80 -3.13 65.96
C ALA A 25 1.77 -4.30 65.98
N GLY A 26 0.67 -4.14 66.70
CA GLY A 26 -0.38 -5.16 66.90
C GLY A 26 -1.65 -4.97 66.07
N LYS A 27 -1.68 -4.08 65.07
CA LYS A 27 -2.71 -4.10 64.02
C LYS A 27 -2.22 -5.01 62.90
N GLN A 28 -2.09 -6.29 63.22
CA GLN A 28 -2.32 -7.32 62.21
C GLN A 28 -3.70 -7.01 61.66
N SER A 29 -3.77 -6.52 60.42
CA SER A 29 -4.95 -6.76 59.60
C SER A 29 -5.26 -8.23 59.81
N THR A 30 -6.33 -8.48 60.55
CA THR A 30 -7.13 -9.66 60.31
C THR A 30 -7.36 -9.66 58.81
N ALA A 31 -6.57 -10.47 58.10
CA ALA A 31 -6.95 -10.96 56.80
C ALA A 31 -8.27 -11.67 57.07
N GLN A 32 -9.36 -10.90 56.99
CA GLN A 32 -10.62 -11.44 56.57
C GLN A 32 -10.28 -12.16 55.26
N LYS A 33 -10.21 -13.49 55.33
CA LYS A 33 -10.79 -14.30 54.28
C LYS A 33 -12.27 -13.92 54.23
N GLY A 34 -12.54 -12.74 53.68
CA GLY A 34 -13.74 -12.55 52.92
C GLY A 34 -13.47 -13.32 51.65
N ASP A 35 -14.20 -14.41 51.47
CA ASP A 35 -14.40 -14.93 50.13
C ASP A 35 -14.94 -13.75 49.31
N VAL A 36 -14.06 -13.12 48.53
CA VAL A 36 -14.49 -12.26 47.45
C VAL A 36 -14.93 -13.23 46.37
N GLU A 37 -16.13 -13.79 46.54
CA GLU A 37 -16.96 -14.24 45.41
C GLU A 37 -17.40 -12.99 44.63
N GLY A 38 -16.43 -12.29 44.07
CA GLY A 38 -16.62 -11.33 43.01
C GLY A 38 -15.96 -11.97 41.80
N GLU A 39 -16.76 -12.34 40.80
CA GLU A 39 -16.23 -12.82 39.53
C GLU A 39 -15.17 -11.85 39.03
N TYR A 40 -13.94 -12.33 38.85
CA TYR A 40 -12.86 -11.54 38.27
C TYR A 40 -13.18 -11.32 36.79
N LEU A 41 -13.83 -10.20 36.48
CA LEU A 41 -14.22 -9.85 35.12
C LEU A 41 -12.99 -9.36 34.35
N VAL A 42 -12.66 -10.04 33.26
CA VAL A 42 -11.56 -9.61 32.39
C VAL A 42 -12.05 -8.44 31.51
N PRO A 43 -11.38 -7.28 31.54
CA PRO A 43 -11.75 -6.14 30.71
C PRO A 43 -11.46 -6.41 29.21
N VAL A 44 -12.46 -6.22 28.35
CA VAL A 44 -12.33 -6.39 26.90
C VAL A 44 -13.02 -5.26 26.12
N ILE A 45 -12.57 -5.05 24.89
CA ILE A 45 -13.31 -4.24 23.90
C ILE A 45 -14.02 -5.22 22.98
N SER A 46 -15.30 -5.00 22.74
CA SER A 46 -16.10 -5.86 21.86
C SER A 46 -16.38 -5.20 20.51
N VAL A 47 -16.67 -6.02 19.52
CA VAL A 47 -17.16 -5.58 18.21
C VAL A 47 -18.29 -6.49 17.76
N GLU A 48 -19.31 -5.92 17.14
CA GLU A 48 -20.38 -6.66 16.49
C GLU A 48 -20.01 -6.99 15.05
N ILE A 49 -20.20 -8.25 14.67
CA ILE A 49 -19.88 -8.74 13.34
C ILE A 49 -20.92 -8.27 12.32
N THR A 50 -20.44 -7.65 11.26
CA THR A 50 -21.25 -7.18 10.13
C THR A 50 -20.69 -7.72 8.83
N GLU A 51 -21.54 -7.79 7.81
CA GLU A 51 -21.11 -8.12 6.45
C GLU A 51 -20.35 -6.94 5.84
N ARG A 52 -19.26 -7.24 5.13
CA ARG A 52 -18.51 -6.25 4.35
C ARG A 52 -17.87 -6.87 3.12
N ASP A 53 -17.42 -6.01 2.21
CA ASP A 53 -16.64 -6.44 1.05
C ASP A 53 -15.16 -6.56 1.44
N ILE A 54 -14.51 -7.65 1.02
CA ILE A 54 -13.07 -7.86 1.16
C ILE A 54 -12.44 -7.90 -0.23
N PHE A 55 -11.36 -7.14 -0.38
CA PHE A 55 -10.55 -7.09 -1.59
C PHE A 55 -9.12 -7.51 -1.26
N GLN A 56 -8.72 -8.69 -1.74
CA GLN A 56 -7.31 -9.07 -1.72
C GLN A 56 -6.60 -8.30 -2.83
N LYS A 57 -5.87 -7.24 -2.47
CA LYS A 57 -5.24 -6.33 -3.43
C LYS A 57 -3.80 -5.99 -3.04
N THR A 58 -2.97 -5.73 -4.04
CA THR A 58 -1.61 -5.21 -3.86
C THR A 58 -1.44 -3.96 -4.72
N GLU A 59 -0.68 -3.00 -4.19
CA GLU A 59 -0.35 -1.77 -4.89
C GLU A 59 1.06 -1.86 -5.49
N TYR A 60 1.20 -1.42 -6.73
CA TYR A 60 2.43 -1.33 -7.48
C TYR A 60 2.61 0.08 -8.02
N ILE A 61 3.87 0.45 -8.25
CA ILE A 61 4.24 1.67 -8.94
C ILE A 61 4.57 1.29 -10.38
N GLY A 62 3.95 1.98 -11.33
CA GLY A 62 4.24 1.84 -12.75
C GLY A 62 4.84 3.11 -13.33
N GLU A 63 5.63 2.92 -14.38
CA GLU A 63 6.22 3.98 -15.18
C GLU A 63 5.41 4.16 -16.46
N ILE A 64 5.22 5.42 -16.88
CA ILE A 64 4.49 5.77 -18.08
C ILE A 64 5.49 5.98 -19.22
N GLU A 65 5.40 5.17 -20.25
CA GLU A 65 6.21 5.24 -21.47
C GLU A 65 5.33 5.73 -22.64
N PRO A 66 5.90 6.43 -23.64
CA PRO A 66 5.16 6.75 -24.86
C PRO A 66 4.84 5.47 -25.65
N ASP A 67 3.91 5.54 -26.61
CA ASP A 67 3.65 4.38 -27.46
C ASP A 67 4.87 4.04 -28.33
N LYS A 68 5.49 5.07 -28.91
CA LYS A 68 6.73 4.94 -29.68
C LYS A 68 7.68 6.10 -29.43
N ILE A 69 8.96 5.77 -29.36
CA ILE A 69 10.08 6.72 -29.40
C ILE A 69 10.70 6.65 -30.79
N ILE A 70 10.75 7.78 -31.47
CA ILE A 70 11.14 7.86 -32.87
C ILE A 70 12.28 8.84 -33.02
N ASN A 71 13.47 8.30 -33.27
CA ASN A 71 14.67 9.08 -33.50
C ASN A 71 14.81 9.38 -35.00
N VAL A 72 14.98 10.67 -35.33
CA VAL A 72 15.09 11.16 -36.70
C VAL A 72 16.54 11.46 -37.00
N PHE A 73 17.09 10.76 -38.00
CA PHE A 73 18.48 10.87 -38.42
C PHE A 73 18.57 11.56 -39.79
N PRO A 74 19.64 12.32 -40.05
CA PRO A 74 19.88 12.84 -41.39
C PRO A 74 20.32 11.71 -42.33
N LYS A 75 19.92 11.80 -43.59
CA LYS A 75 20.30 10.81 -44.62
C LYS A 75 21.75 10.98 -45.11
N ALA A 76 22.38 12.14 -44.85
CA ALA A 76 23.76 12.45 -45.23
C ALA A 76 24.36 13.44 -44.22
N PRO A 77 25.71 13.48 -44.06
CA PRO A 77 26.35 14.49 -43.25
C PRO A 77 26.22 15.89 -43.87
N GLY A 78 26.27 16.90 -43.02
CA GLY A 78 26.14 18.30 -43.44
C GLY A 78 26.00 19.26 -42.26
N LYS A 79 25.69 20.52 -42.56
CA LYS A 79 25.48 21.59 -41.57
C LYS A 79 24.00 21.98 -41.54
N ILE A 80 23.40 22.10 -40.36
CA ILE A 80 22.02 22.57 -40.22
C ILE A 80 21.95 24.02 -40.73
N ILE A 81 21.13 24.27 -41.74
CA ILE A 81 20.82 25.63 -42.20
C ILE A 81 19.73 26.23 -41.32
N LYS A 82 18.66 25.45 -41.08
CA LYS A 82 17.47 25.95 -40.39
C LYS A 82 16.69 24.82 -39.73
N ASN A 83 16.24 25.04 -38.50
CA ASN A 83 15.26 24.19 -37.83
C ASN A 83 13.88 24.87 -37.91
N TYR A 84 12.85 24.12 -38.31
CA TYR A 84 11.48 24.63 -38.44
C TYR A 84 10.59 24.26 -37.26
N CYS A 85 11.10 23.49 -36.30
CA CYS A 85 10.36 23.02 -35.15
C CYS A 85 11.25 23.02 -33.91
N SER A 86 10.61 23.14 -32.75
CA SER A 86 11.25 23.20 -31.43
C SER A 86 10.72 22.11 -30.51
N GLU A 87 11.40 21.88 -29.38
CA GLU A 87 10.88 20.99 -28.34
C GLU A 87 9.48 21.45 -27.88
N GLY A 88 8.56 20.50 -27.75
CA GLY A 88 7.15 20.74 -27.43
C GLY A 88 6.22 20.82 -28.64
N ASP A 89 6.74 20.99 -29.86
CA ASP A 89 5.89 21.09 -31.06
C ASP A 89 5.24 19.75 -31.42
N LEU A 90 3.94 19.78 -31.72
CA LEU A 90 3.25 18.68 -32.39
C LEU A 90 3.49 18.77 -33.91
N VAL A 91 4.05 17.70 -34.48
CA VAL A 91 4.33 17.61 -35.92
C VAL A 91 3.59 16.43 -36.54
N LYS A 92 3.22 16.56 -37.82
CA LYS A 92 2.60 15.49 -38.60
C LYS A 92 3.66 14.74 -39.41
N LYS A 93 3.39 13.47 -39.72
CA LYS A 93 4.20 12.70 -40.68
C LYS A 93 4.39 13.48 -41.99
N GLY A 94 5.61 13.53 -42.48
CA GLY A 94 6.02 14.24 -43.70
C GLY A 94 6.28 15.74 -43.54
N LYS A 95 6.02 16.34 -42.37
CA LYS A 95 6.39 17.74 -42.12
C LYS A 95 7.91 17.89 -42.15
N ILE A 96 8.42 18.87 -42.87
CA ILE A 96 9.85 19.23 -42.87
C ILE A 96 10.20 19.79 -41.49
N LEU A 97 11.18 19.17 -40.83
CA LEU A 97 11.67 19.52 -39.49
C LEU A 97 12.92 20.40 -39.57
N SER A 98 13.81 20.12 -40.53
CA SER A 98 15.07 20.84 -40.69
C SER A 98 15.59 20.77 -42.13
N THR A 99 16.43 21.73 -42.50
CA THR A 99 17.13 21.78 -43.78
C THR A 99 18.64 21.76 -43.53
N ILE A 100 19.35 20.91 -44.28
CA ILE A 100 20.78 20.64 -44.12
C ILE A 100 21.53 21.01 -45.40
N ASP A 101 22.61 21.77 -45.26
CA ASP A 101 23.59 21.96 -46.31
C ASP A 101 24.54 20.77 -46.35
N ARG A 102 24.66 20.13 -47.51
CA ARG A 102 25.53 18.98 -47.69
C ARG A 102 26.93 19.46 -48.05
N ASP A 103 27.78 19.59 -47.04
CA ASP A 103 29.17 20.00 -47.22
C ASP A 103 30.00 18.83 -47.79
N VAL A 104 30.00 18.71 -49.11
CA VAL A 104 30.82 17.75 -49.85
C VAL A 104 31.71 18.50 -50.83
N THR A 105 33.01 18.52 -50.56
CA THR A 105 33.99 19.25 -51.38
C THR A 105 33.95 18.77 -52.84
N GLY A 106 33.82 19.72 -53.77
CA GLY A 106 33.84 19.45 -55.21
C GLY A 106 32.47 19.16 -55.86
N PHE A 107 31.38 19.14 -55.09
CA PHE A 107 30.03 18.90 -55.61
C PHE A 107 29.03 19.91 -55.02
N GLN A 108 28.18 20.51 -55.87
CA GLN A 108 27.01 21.27 -55.39
C GLN A 108 25.81 20.34 -55.30
N TYR A 109 25.43 19.98 -54.08
CA TYR A 109 24.21 19.23 -53.81
C TYR A 109 23.06 20.17 -53.48
N LYS A 110 21.84 19.79 -53.84
CA LYS A 110 20.64 20.43 -53.28
C LYS A 110 20.61 20.18 -51.77
N ASN A 111 20.15 21.18 -51.02
CA ASN A 111 19.90 21.05 -49.58
C ASN A 111 19.07 19.79 -49.28
N LEU A 112 19.43 19.12 -48.20
CA LEU A 112 18.72 17.94 -47.71
C LEU A 112 17.64 18.38 -46.73
N GLU A 113 16.39 18.08 -47.05
CA GLU A 113 15.27 18.24 -46.14
C GLU A 113 15.14 16.99 -45.25
N VAL A 114 14.95 17.21 -43.95
CA VAL A 114 14.68 16.17 -42.97
C VAL A 114 13.20 16.24 -42.62
N ASP A 115 12.44 15.23 -43.03
CA ASP A 115 11.01 15.11 -42.78
C ASP A 115 10.70 14.25 -41.55
N SER A 116 9.56 14.52 -40.91
CA SER A 116 9.09 13.72 -39.79
C SER A 116 8.59 12.34 -40.26
N PRO A 117 9.12 11.22 -39.74
CA PRO A 117 8.68 9.88 -40.13
C PRO A 117 7.30 9.51 -39.58
N ALA A 118 6.81 10.24 -38.56
CA ALA A 118 5.56 9.98 -37.88
C ALA A 118 4.87 11.28 -37.40
N THR A 119 3.65 11.14 -36.89
CA THR A 119 2.96 12.22 -36.18
C THR A 119 3.29 12.11 -34.69
N GLY A 120 3.75 13.17 -34.06
CA GLY A 120 4.12 13.13 -32.65
C GLY A 120 4.68 14.45 -32.13
N PHE A 121 5.00 14.49 -30.84
CA PHE A 121 5.61 15.65 -30.20
C PHE A 121 7.12 15.58 -30.30
N ILE A 122 7.77 16.70 -30.64
CA ILE A 122 9.23 16.82 -30.55
C ILE A 122 9.60 16.91 -29.08
N VAL A 123 10.32 15.91 -28.58
CA VAL A 123 10.76 15.84 -27.19
C VAL A 123 12.20 16.30 -27.05
N ARG A 124 13.02 16.11 -28.11
CA ARG A 124 14.41 16.59 -28.13
C ARG A 124 14.80 17.14 -29.49
N VAL A 125 15.60 18.21 -29.46
CA VAL A 125 16.36 18.74 -30.59
C VAL A 125 17.84 18.64 -30.24
N TYR A 126 18.63 17.90 -31.03
CA TYR A 126 20.04 17.63 -30.71
C TYR A 126 21.03 18.54 -31.45
N ALA A 127 20.58 19.21 -32.50
CA ALA A 127 21.45 20.06 -33.32
C ALA A 127 20.72 21.35 -33.67
N ASP A 128 21.31 22.47 -33.26
CA ASP A 128 20.84 23.81 -33.60
C ASP A 128 21.34 24.23 -34.99
N GLU A 129 20.83 25.36 -35.45
CA GLU A 129 21.29 26.00 -36.67
C GLU A 129 22.79 26.26 -36.61
N GLY A 130 23.49 25.88 -37.67
CA GLY A 130 24.93 25.99 -37.77
C GLY A 130 25.71 24.78 -37.22
N ASN A 131 25.08 23.84 -36.52
CA ASN A 131 25.76 22.62 -36.09
C ASN A 131 25.98 21.65 -37.26
N SER A 132 27.08 20.91 -37.21
CA SER A 132 27.32 19.78 -38.12
C SER A 132 26.61 18.52 -37.62
N VAL A 133 26.04 17.75 -38.53
CA VAL A 133 25.29 16.52 -38.25
C VAL A 133 25.77 15.37 -39.12
N SER A 134 25.53 14.14 -38.68
CA SER A 134 25.86 12.93 -39.42
C SER A 134 24.79 11.84 -39.23
N PRO A 135 24.68 10.86 -40.14
CA PRO A 135 23.65 9.81 -40.05
C PRO A 135 23.73 8.91 -38.82
N GLN A 136 24.80 8.99 -38.03
CA GLN A 136 24.98 8.21 -36.80
C GLN A 136 24.31 8.85 -35.58
N GLN A 137 23.98 10.15 -35.63
CA GLN A 137 23.39 10.88 -34.51
C GLN A 137 21.98 11.38 -34.86
N PRO A 138 20.98 11.23 -33.98
CA PRO A 138 19.67 11.80 -34.21
C PRO A 138 19.73 13.34 -34.14
N ILE A 139 18.88 13.99 -34.93
CA ILE A 139 18.66 15.45 -34.89
C ILE A 139 17.42 15.77 -34.07
N PHE A 140 16.42 14.90 -34.12
CA PHE A 140 15.19 15.01 -33.34
C PHE A 140 14.82 13.68 -32.70
N THR A 141 14.16 13.74 -31.55
CA THR A 141 13.39 12.61 -31.00
C THR A 141 11.93 13.02 -30.90
N LEU A 142 11.04 12.19 -31.44
CA LEU A 142 9.61 12.36 -31.38
C LEU A 142 8.97 11.27 -30.53
N TYR A 143 7.96 11.63 -29.75
CA TYR A 143 7.11 10.67 -29.05
C TYR A 143 5.72 10.63 -29.70
N GLU A 144 5.27 9.44 -30.05
CA GLU A 144 3.84 9.16 -30.32
C GLU A 144 3.13 9.04 -28.96
N MET A 145 2.18 9.93 -28.69
CA MET A 145 1.52 10.06 -27.37
C MET A 145 -0.01 9.87 -27.40
N ASP A 146 -0.60 9.56 -28.57
CA ASP A 146 -2.05 9.28 -28.69
C ASP A 146 -2.49 8.13 -27.77
N ASN A 147 -1.57 7.18 -27.56
CA ASN A 147 -1.64 6.15 -26.53
C ASN A 147 -0.36 6.19 -25.70
N VAL A 148 -0.45 5.71 -24.47
CA VAL A 148 0.69 5.55 -23.57
C VAL A 148 0.69 4.14 -22.98
N ASN A 149 1.88 3.69 -22.59
CA ASN A 149 2.08 2.40 -21.98
C ASN A 149 2.41 2.59 -20.51
N ILE A 150 1.60 2.05 -19.61
CA ILE A 150 1.89 1.99 -18.18
C ILE A 150 2.51 0.63 -17.90
N THR A 151 3.77 0.64 -17.48
CA THR A 151 4.56 -0.55 -17.23
C THR A 151 4.81 -0.69 -15.73
N PHE A 152 4.54 -1.85 -15.15
CA PHE A 152 4.83 -2.14 -13.75
C PHE A 152 5.37 -3.56 -13.57
N LEU A 153 6.00 -3.81 -12.42
CA LEU A 153 6.65 -5.09 -12.10
C LEU A 153 5.84 -5.83 -11.05
N ILE A 154 5.49 -7.09 -11.33
CA ILE A 154 4.84 -8.00 -10.38
C ILE A 154 5.86 -9.04 -9.92
N PRO A 155 6.21 -9.10 -8.62
CA PRO A 155 7.08 -10.15 -8.08
C PRO A 155 6.55 -11.55 -8.35
N GLU A 156 7.44 -12.52 -8.51
CA GLU A 156 7.07 -13.94 -8.71
C GLU A 156 6.14 -14.46 -7.61
N SER A 157 6.29 -14.00 -6.37
CA SER A 157 5.44 -14.37 -5.23
C SER A 157 3.98 -13.97 -5.38
N ASP A 158 3.71 -12.93 -6.16
CA ASP A 158 2.39 -12.35 -6.34
C ASP A 158 1.76 -12.80 -7.68
N PHE A 159 2.55 -13.43 -8.54
CA PHE A 159 2.10 -13.85 -9.85
C PHE A 159 1.16 -15.05 -9.73
N VAL A 160 -0.09 -14.85 -10.14
CA VAL A 160 -1.12 -15.90 -10.16
C VAL A 160 -1.60 -16.18 -11.59
N PRO A 161 -1.98 -17.43 -11.92
CA PRO A 161 -2.67 -17.71 -13.17
C PRO A 161 -3.91 -16.81 -13.33
N GLY A 162 -4.10 -16.24 -14.53
CA GLY A 162 -5.20 -15.32 -14.79
C GLY A 162 -4.98 -13.88 -14.32
N ILE A 163 -3.74 -13.48 -13.97
CA ILE A 163 -3.41 -12.07 -13.63
C ILE A 163 -3.88 -11.06 -14.69
N ARG A 164 -3.95 -11.49 -15.96
CA ARG A 164 -4.40 -10.64 -17.08
C ARG A 164 -5.86 -10.19 -16.95
N ASP A 165 -6.68 -11.04 -16.34
CA ASP A 165 -8.12 -10.88 -16.24
C ASP A 165 -8.56 -10.26 -14.91
N LYS A 166 -7.59 -9.90 -14.05
CA LYS A 166 -7.86 -9.25 -12.76
C LYS A 166 -8.29 -7.81 -12.94
N ASP A 167 -9.13 -7.36 -12.00
CA ASP A 167 -9.57 -5.97 -11.95
C ASP A 167 -8.37 -5.08 -11.53
N LEU A 168 -8.23 -3.94 -12.21
CA LEU A 168 -7.18 -2.97 -11.97
C LEU A 168 -7.80 -1.61 -11.60
N ILE A 169 -7.22 -0.96 -10.60
CA ILE A 169 -7.43 0.47 -10.35
C ILE A 169 -6.12 1.16 -10.70
N VAL A 170 -6.17 2.11 -11.63
CA VAL A 170 -5.01 2.88 -12.07
C VAL A 170 -5.25 4.34 -11.75
N GLU A 171 -4.31 4.94 -11.03
CA GLU A 171 -4.33 6.34 -10.65
C GLU A 171 -3.11 7.04 -11.23
N VAL A 172 -3.34 8.10 -11.99
CA VAL A 172 -2.29 8.93 -12.59
C VAL A 172 -2.44 10.34 -12.02
N PRO A 173 -1.43 10.90 -11.33
CA PRO A 173 -1.56 12.22 -10.70
C PRO A 173 -1.92 13.36 -11.66
N THR A 174 -1.53 13.24 -12.92
CA THR A 174 -1.72 14.28 -13.95
C THR A 174 -3.01 14.14 -14.76
N ALA A 175 -3.80 13.09 -14.55
CA ALA A 175 -4.97 12.81 -15.37
C ALA A 175 -6.06 12.05 -14.60
N GLU A 176 -7.31 12.47 -14.77
CA GLU A 176 -8.46 11.68 -14.33
C GLU A 176 -8.74 10.57 -15.34
N LEU A 177 -8.39 9.34 -14.98
CA LEU A 177 -8.75 8.16 -15.76
C LEU A 177 -10.21 7.83 -15.50
N LYS A 178 -11.04 7.86 -16.54
CA LYS A 178 -12.38 7.27 -16.47
C LYS A 178 -12.20 5.79 -16.11
N ARG A 179 -12.91 5.32 -15.07
CA ARG A 179 -12.86 3.95 -14.51
C ARG A 179 -13.22 2.83 -15.51
N THR A 180 -13.28 3.11 -16.80
CA THR A 180 -13.64 2.17 -17.84
C THR A 180 -12.45 1.29 -18.20
N ASP A 181 -12.50 0.05 -17.74
CA ASP A 181 -11.95 -1.15 -18.37
C ASP A 181 -10.44 -1.18 -18.69
N LEU A 182 -9.61 -0.58 -17.84
CA LEU A 182 -8.18 -0.79 -17.93
C LEU A 182 -7.85 -2.24 -17.55
N LYS A 183 -7.34 -2.97 -18.53
CA LYS A 183 -6.88 -4.36 -18.39
C LYS A 183 -5.41 -4.47 -18.73
N VAL A 184 -4.80 -5.54 -18.25
CA VAL A 184 -3.44 -5.90 -18.65
C VAL A 184 -3.41 -6.15 -20.17
N SER A 185 -2.75 -5.27 -20.91
CA SER A 185 -2.60 -5.39 -22.36
C SER A 185 -1.54 -6.42 -22.72
N LYS A 186 -0.46 -6.52 -21.93
CA LYS A 186 0.64 -7.45 -22.17
C LYS A 186 1.33 -7.88 -20.88
N ILE A 187 1.70 -9.15 -20.82
CA ILE A 187 2.62 -9.70 -19.82
C ILE A 187 3.84 -10.19 -20.60
N PHE A 188 5.02 -9.70 -20.24
CA PHE A 188 6.24 -10.16 -20.89
C PHE A 188 6.58 -11.58 -20.36
N PRO A 189 6.90 -12.53 -21.25
CA PRO A 189 7.04 -13.94 -20.87
C PRO A 189 8.34 -14.24 -20.10
N VAL A 190 9.24 -13.27 -20.00
CA VAL A 190 10.54 -13.40 -19.34
C VAL A 190 10.49 -12.66 -18.02
N LEU A 191 10.79 -13.37 -16.95
CA LEU A 191 11.03 -12.80 -15.63
C LEU A 191 12.44 -12.23 -15.58
N ASP A 192 12.58 -11.04 -14.99
CA ASP A 192 13.88 -10.44 -14.74
C ASP A 192 14.59 -11.21 -13.60
N PRO A 193 15.77 -11.81 -13.81
CA PRO A 193 16.42 -12.67 -12.83
C PRO A 193 17.02 -11.90 -11.64
N VAL A 194 17.23 -10.59 -11.79
CA VAL A 194 17.78 -9.74 -10.72
C VAL A 194 16.67 -9.34 -9.75
N THR A 195 15.54 -8.90 -10.28
CA THR A 195 14.39 -8.40 -9.49
C THR A 195 13.34 -9.48 -9.20
N ARG A 196 13.46 -10.68 -9.80
CA ARG A 196 12.49 -11.78 -9.73
C ARG A 196 11.05 -11.33 -9.98
N SER A 197 10.86 -10.50 -11.00
CA SER A 197 9.57 -9.90 -11.31
C SER A 197 9.21 -10.04 -12.79
N PHE A 198 7.90 -10.16 -13.05
CA PHE A 198 7.34 -10.11 -14.39
C PHE A 198 7.03 -8.66 -14.78
N LYS A 199 7.42 -8.26 -15.99
CA LYS A 199 7.03 -6.98 -16.57
C LYS A 199 5.60 -7.07 -17.10
N VAL A 200 4.73 -6.20 -16.62
CA VAL A 200 3.32 -6.11 -17.02
C VAL A 200 3.06 -4.73 -17.60
N GLN A 201 2.27 -4.67 -18.67
CA GLN A 201 1.95 -3.45 -19.40
C GLN A 201 0.44 -3.30 -19.53
N ILE A 202 -0.02 -2.05 -19.37
CA ILE A 202 -1.38 -1.57 -19.62
C ILE A 202 -1.25 -0.52 -20.74
N ASN A 203 -2.10 -0.58 -21.74
CA ASN A 203 -2.18 0.46 -22.77
C ASN A 203 -3.35 1.38 -22.46
N VAL A 204 -3.13 2.69 -22.51
CA VAL A 204 -4.14 3.70 -22.15
C VAL A 204 -4.22 4.75 -23.25
N ASN A 205 -5.45 4.99 -23.73
CA ASN A 205 -5.72 6.08 -24.66
C ASN A 205 -5.46 7.43 -23.99
N ASN A 206 -4.80 8.34 -24.69
CA ASN A 206 -4.38 9.63 -24.16
C ASN A 206 -4.73 10.79 -25.12
N PRO A 207 -6.01 10.95 -25.50
CA PRO A 207 -6.43 11.91 -26.53
C PRO A 207 -6.21 13.38 -26.15
N GLU A 208 -6.20 13.68 -24.85
CA GLU A 208 -5.92 15.03 -24.33
C GLU A 208 -4.44 15.24 -23.98
N TYR A 209 -3.62 14.20 -24.16
CA TYR A 209 -2.20 14.19 -23.79
C TYR A 209 -1.91 14.51 -22.31
N ASN A 210 -2.89 14.34 -21.42
CA ASN A 210 -2.75 14.63 -19.99
C ASN A 210 -1.98 13.56 -19.22
N ILE A 211 -1.87 12.35 -19.77
CA ILE A 211 -1.01 11.30 -19.25
C ILE A 211 0.39 11.51 -19.83
N LYS A 212 1.35 11.96 -19.01
CA LYS A 212 2.67 12.37 -19.47
C LYS A 212 3.68 11.22 -19.40
N PRO A 213 4.34 10.85 -20.51
CA PRO A 213 5.47 9.93 -20.46
C PRO A 213 6.58 10.43 -19.52
N GLY A 214 7.22 9.51 -18.81
CA GLY A 214 8.19 9.79 -17.74
C GLY A 214 7.56 10.04 -16.36
N ALA A 215 6.23 10.16 -16.26
CA ALA A 215 5.54 10.17 -14.98
C ALA A 215 5.32 8.73 -14.45
N TYR A 216 4.84 8.64 -13.21
CA TYR A 216 4.45 7.39 -12.59
C TYR A 216 2.93 7.26 -12.50
N ALA A 217 2.46 6.02 -12.42
CA ALA A 217 1.09 5.66 -12.09
C ALA A 217 1.10 4.77 -10.84
N LYS A 218 0.04 4.85 -10.05
CA LYS A 218 -0.24 3.88 -8.99
C LYS A 218 -1.21 2.84 -9.56
N ILE A 219 -0.85 1.56 -9.43
CA ILE A 219 -1.64 0.44 -9.93
C ILE A 219 -2.03 -0.44 -8.75
N THR A 220 -3.31 -0.57 -8.49
CA THR A 220 -3.84 -1.53 -7.52
C THR A 220 -4.40 -2.72 -8.27
N VAL A 221 -3.78 -3.89 -8.10
CA VAL A 221 -4.26 -5.15 -8.65
C VAL A 221 -5.17 -5.82 -7.63
N ILE A 222 -6.40 -6.15 -8.02
CA ILE A 222 -7.35 -6.89 -7.17
C ILE A 222 -7.28 -8.36 -7.55
N PHE A 223 -6.58 -9.16 -6.74
CA PHE A 223 -6.36 -10.59 -6.96
C PHE A 223 -7.62 -11.41 -6.71
N ASP A 224 -8.36 -11.09 -5.65
CA ASP A 224 -9.64 -11.73 -5.35
C ASP A 224 -10.57 -10.74 -4.63
N LYS A 225 -11.87 -10.96 -4.77
CA LYS A 225 -12.89 -10.18 -4.08
C LYS A 225 -14.01 -11.05 -3.56
N ARG A 226 -14.50 -10.73 -2.38
CA ARG A 226 -15.68 -11.33 -1.76
C ARG A 226 -16.58 -10.21 -1.30
N LEU A 227 -17.83 -10.23 -1.75
CA LEU A 227 -18.80 -9.19 -1.45
C LEU A 227 -19.71 -9.68 -0.33
N GLN A 228 -20.09 -8.79 0.58
CA GLN A 228 -21.03 -9.07 1.67
C GLN A 228 -20.69 -10.34 2.46
N VAL A 229 -19.42 -10.48 2.86
CA VAL A 229 -18.96 -11.62 3.65
C VAL A 229 -18.77 -11.26 5.11
N ILE A 230 -18.84 -12.27 5.98
CA ILE A 230 -18.45 -12.13 7.37
C ILE A 230 -16.95 -11.92 7.44
N ALA A 231 -16.54 -10.81 8.03
CA ALA A 231 -15.16 -10.39 8.10
C ALA A 231 -14.78 -10.04 9.54
N VAL A 232 -13.63 -10.53 9.98
CA VAL A 232 -13.14 -10.28 11.33
C VAL A 232 -11.81 -9.54 11.26
N HIS A 233 -11.66 -8.50 12.08
CA HIS A 233 -10.39 -7.80 12.19
C HIS A 233 -9.32 -8.73 12.75
N LYS A 234 -8.11 -8.67 12.19
CA LYS A 234 -7.00 -9.57 12.56
C LYS A 234 -6.67 -9.57 14.05
N ASP A 235 -6.87 -8.43 14.74
CA ASP A 235 -6.61 -8.31 16.19
C ASP A 235 -7.58 -9.14 17.06
N SER A 236 -8.73 -9.53 16.52
CA SER A 236 -9.72 -10.36 17.19
C SER A 236 -9.45 -11.86 17.03
N ILE A 237 -8.48 -12.22 16.19
CA ILE A 237 -8.15 -13.60 15.86
C ILE A 237 -6.88 -14.00 16.60
N PHE A 238 -6.90 -15.18 17.20
CA PHE A 238 -5.70 -15.81 17.75
C PHE A 238 -5.54 -17.23 17.20
N GLU A 239 -4.29 -17.66 17.10
CA GLU A 239 -3.96 -19.00 16.61
C GLU A 239 -3.56 -19.91 17.76
N PHE A 240 -4.10 -21.12 17.77
CA PHE A 240 -3.76 -22.15 18.74
C PHE A 240 -3.77 -23.52 18.06
N LYS A 241 -2.65 -24.26 18.14
CA LYS A 241 -2.49 -25.58 17.50
C LYS A 241 -2.88 -25.56 16.01
N ASP A 242 -2.34 -24.59 15.27
CA ASP A 242 -2.56 -24.38 13.82
C ASP A 242 -4.01 -24.15 13.39
N LYS A 243 -4.89 -23.78 14.34
CA LYS A 243 -6.27 -23.39 14.11
C LYS A 243 -6.50 -21.95 14.54
N LYS A 244 -7.41 -21.28 13.85
CA LYS A 244 -7.79 -19.90 14.16
C LYS A 244 -9.05 -19.87 15.01
N PHE A 245 -9.04 -19.00 16.00
CA PHE A 245 -10.14 -18.83 16.95
C PHE A 245 -10.45 -17.37 17.16
N VAL A 246 -11.69 -17.14 17.60
CA VAL A 246 -12.16 -15.89 18.18
C VAL A 246 -12.84 -16.19 19.51
N TYR A 247 -13.11 -15.17 20.30
CA TYR A 247 -13.94 -15.26 21.49
C TYR A 247 -15.29 -14.59 21.23
N LEU A 248 -16.36 -15.39 21.14
CA LEU A 248 -17.73 -14.86 21.17
C LEU A 248 -18.09 -14.45 22.58
N ILE A 249 -18.89 -13.39 22.69
CA ILE A 249 -19.41 -12.90 23.96
C ILE A 249 -20.86 -13.35 24.07
N GLU A 250 -21.12 -14.27 24.99
CA GLU A 250 -22.44 -14.85 25.30
C GLU A 250 -22.65 -14.75 26.82
N ASP A 251 -23.80 -14.22 27.27
CA ASP A 251 -24.15 -14.12 28.70
C ASP A 251 -23.06 -13.50 29.61
N SER A 252 -22.36 -12.46 29.11
CA SER A 252 -21.24 -11.76 29.81
C SER A 252 -19.98 -12.61 30.05
N ALA A 253 -19.87 -13.77 29.42
CA ALA A 253 -18.66 -14.58 29.37
C ALA A 253 -18.17 -14.73 27.93
N VAL A 254 -16.92 -15.17 27.77
CA VAL A 254 -16.38 -15.49 26.46
C VAL A 254 -16.42 -16.99 26.17
N ARG A 255 -16.85 -17.36 24.97
CA ARG A 255 -16.76 -18.71 24.43
C ARG A 255 -15.77 -18.73 23.28
N ARG A 256 -14.77 -19.59 23.37
CA ARG A 256 -13.82 -19.81 22.28
C ARG A 256 -14.51 -20.52 21.14
N GLN A 257 -14.41 -19.93 19.96
CA GLN A 257 -15.01 -20.45 18.73
C GLN A 257 -13.94 -20.63 17.68
N GLU A 258 -13.84 -21.85 17.14
CA GLU A 258 -13.01 -22.12 15.97
C GLU A 258 -13.66 -21.49 14.75
N ILE A 259 -12.84 -20.85 13.91
CA ILE A 259 -13.27 -20.24 12.65
C ILE A 259 -12.47 -20.81 11.48
N LYS A 260 -13.13 -20.96 10.33
CA LYS A 260 -12.44 -21.20 9.06
C LYS A 260 -12.36 -19.92 8.26
N THR A 261 -11.16 -19.56 7.80
CA THR A 261 -10.92 -18.30 7.12
C THR A 261 -10.70 -18.48 5.62
N GLY A 262 -11.13 -17.48 4.83
CA GLY A 262 -10.89 -17.39 3.40
C GLY A 262 -9.85 -16.33 3.05
N ILE A 263 -10.18 -15.46 2.10
CA ILE A 263 -9.29 -14.38 1.67
C ILE A 263 -9.10 -13.33 2.76
N ARG A 264 -8.09 -12.46 2.58
CA ARG A 264 -7.82 -11.37 3.51
C ARG A 264 -7.46 -10.10 2.76
N ASP A 265 -7.78 -8.97 3.39
CA ASP A 265 -7.19 -7.69 3.05
C ASP A 265 -6.13 -7.30 4.10
N ASN A 266 -5.82 -6.00 4.24
CA ASN A 266 -4.81 -5.51 5.17
C ASN A 266 -5.22 -5.61 6.67
N LEU A 267 -6.53 -5.55 6.96
CA LEU A 267 -7.07 -5.45 8.30
C LEU A 267 -8.00 -6.63 8.66
N PHE A 268 -8.71 -7.16 7.67
CA PHE A 268 -9.78 -8.13 7.85
C PHE A 268 -9.46 -9.47 7.18
N LEU A 269 -9.94 -10.54 7.81
CA LEU A 269 -9.98 -11.88 7.26
C LEU A 269 -11.44 -12.28 7.04
N GLU A 270 -11.73 -12.86 5.87
CA GLU A 270 -13.00 -13.52 5.59
C GLU A 270 -13.16 -14.72 6.52
N VAL A 271 -14.35 -14.87 7.11
CA VAL A 271 -14.75 -16.04 7.89
C VAL A 271 -15.84 -16.79 7.13
N THR A 272 -15.52 -18.02 6.73
CA THR A 272 -16.39 -18.89 5.94
C THR A 272 -17.24 -19.82 6.81
N GLU A 273 -16.77 -20.14 8.01
CA GLU A 273 -17.50 -20.95 8.99
C GLU A 273 -17.16 -20.49 10.42
N GLY A 274 -18.13 -20.62 11.33
CA GLY A 274 -17.96 -20.41 12.77
C GLY A 274 -18.51 -19.09 13.32
N LEU A 275 -18.93 -18.16 12.46
CA LEU A 275 -19.55 -16.88 12.84
C LEU A 275 -20.71 -16.52 11.92
N LYS A 276 -21.59 -15.64 12.41
CA LYS A 276 -22.71 -15.03 11.67
C LYS A 276 -22.79 -13.53 11.94
N ALA A 277 -23.51 -12.81 11.09
CA ALA A 277 -23.80 -11.39 11.31
C ALA A 277 -24.58 -11.20 12.63
N GLY A 278 -24.25 -10.15 13.37
CA GLY A 278 -24.79 -9.83 14.69
C GLY A 278 -24.09 -10.53 15.86
N ASP A 279 -23.16 -11.47 15.61
CA ASP A 279 -22.35 -12.04 16.69
C ASP A 279 -21.49 -10.93 17.33
N LYS A 280 -21.43 -10.90 18.67
CA LYS A 280 -20.49 -10.04 19.40
C LYS A 280 -19.23 -10.82 19.73
N ILE A 281 -18.07 -10.27 19.37
CA ILE A 281 -16.77 -10.89 19.65
C ILE A 281 -15.83 -9.94 20.38
N VAL A 282 -14.78 -10.49 20.99
CA VAL A 282 -13.69 -9.71 21.57
C VAL A 282 -12.83 -9.12 20.47
N PHE A 283 -12.76 -7.78 20.41
CA PHE A 283 -11.90 -7.05 19.49
C PHE A 283 -10.47 -6.87 20.02
N LYS A 284 -10.33 -6.40 21.26
CA LYS A 284 -9.03 -6.24 21.95
C LYS A 284 -9.07 -6.92 23.31
N GLY A 285 -7.93 -7.50 23.71
CA GLY A 285 -7.80 -8.28 24.93
C GLY A 285 -7.91 -9.80 24.72
N VAL A 286 -7.85 -10.28 23.47
CA VAL A 286 -7.95 -11.72 23.14
C VAL A 286 -6.95 -12.60 23.88
N TYR A 287 -5.73 -12.11 24.13
CA TYR A 287 -4.70 -12.85 24.87
C TYR A 287 -4.84 -12.77 26.40
N SER A 288 -5.76 -11.95 26.90
CA SER A 288 -6.01 -11.75 28.33
C SER A 288 -7.15 -12.62 28.86
N VAL A 289 -7.91 -13.27 27.97
CA VAL A 289 -9.05 -14.12 28.30
C VAL A 289 -8.80 -15.58 27.90
N LYS A 290 -9.48 -16.48 28.60
CA LYS A 290 -9.59 -17.91 28.29
C LYS A 290 -11.06 -18.26 28.07
N ASP A 291 -11.25 -19.44 27.49
CA ASP A 291 -12.58 -20.00 27.27
C ASP A 291 -13.35 -20.13 28.60
N GLY A 292 -14.54 -19.54 28.66
CA GLY A 292 -15.40 -19.48 29.85
C GLY A 292 -15.12 -18.30 30.79
N ASP A 293 -14.09 -17.47 30.54
CA ASP A 293 -13.82 -16.34 31.43
C ASP A 293 -14.97 -15.32 31.38
N PRO A 294 -15.44 -14.83 32.54
CA PRO A 294 -16.40 -13.75 32.58
C PRO A 294 -15.70 -12.45 32.20
N VAL A 295 -16.36 -11.62 31.38
CA VAL A 295 -15.76 -10.42 30.81
C VAL A 295 -16.56 -9.17 31.12
N LYS A 296 -15.84 -8.05 31.23
CA LYS A 296 -16.44 -6.72 31.30
C LYS A 296 -16.15 -5.98 30.00
N ILE A 297 -17.20 -5.66 29.25
CA ILE A 297 -17.09 -4.82 28.06
C ILE A 297 -16.79 -3.39 28.51
N ILE A 298 -15.59 -2.88 28.20
CA ILE A 298 -15.21 -1.50 28.49
C ILE A 298 -15.77 -0.54 27.43
N SER A 299 -15.77 -0.99 26.17
CA SER A 299 -16.32 -0.24 25.04
C SER A 299 -16.75 -1.20 23.92
N GLU A 300 -17.68 -0.72 23.09
CA GLU A 300 -18.07 -1.36 21.84
C GLU A 300 -17.46 -0.56 20.68
N GLU A 301 -16.58 -1.21 19.91
CA GLU A 301 -15.99 -0.62 18.71
C GLU A 301 -16.98 -0.75 17.54
N LYS A 302 -17.22 0.35 16.82
CA LYS A 302 -17.86 0.30 15.51
C LYS A 302 -16.76 0.41 14.46
N LEU A 303 -16.42 -0.71 13.84
CA LEU A 303 -15.48 -0.71 12.72
C LEU A 303 -16.22 -0.12 11.51
N GLU A 304 -16.01 1.17 11.26
CA GLU A 304 -16.53 1.84 10.05
C GLU A 304 -16.04 1.12 8.78
N GLN A 305 -16.87 1.17 7.73
CA GLN A 305 -16.73 0.38 6.50
C GLN A 305 -15.52 0.76 5.66
#